data_AF-A0AAV1VQW4-F1
#
_entry.id   AF-A0AAV1VQW4-F1
#
_cell.length_a   1.000
_cell.length_b   1.000
_cell.length_c   1.000
_cell.angle_alpha   90.00
_cell.angle_beta   90.00
_cell.angle_gamma   90.00
#
_symmetry.space_group_name_H-M   'P 1'
#
loop_
_entity.id
_entity.type
_entity.pdbx_description
1 polymer ?
#
loop_
_entity_poly.entity_id
_entity_poly.type
_entity_poly.pdbx_seq_one_letter_code
_entity_poly.pdbx_strand_id
1 'polypeptide(L)'
;MSTMPQISTTLAYVSAAGNDYMYYLAKHSITLNILFFIPKVVDQISKNLLRIQELGVKKIVVGDLPPLDCIPLITNSSSFTQCNAIIDIFVLFHNVLLTNSVTKLNKEQRDQVLILDLHNSFKSVIKNSSNYNIQNPLTPCCVGVSGEYNCGSVVDNGEKKYKVCDEPKSAFYWDVVHPTQAGWKAVFNELQRNSALQVFYETNQHTSY
;
A
#
# COMPACT_ATOMS: atom_id res chain seq x y z
N MET A 1 27.23 2.70 26.94
CA MET A 1 25.80 2.54 26.61
C MET A 1 25.71 1.40 25.63
N SER A 2 25.33 0.22 26.10
CA SER A 2 25.32 -1.02 25.32
C SER A 2 24.13 -0.95 24.37
N THR A 3 24.38 -0.81 23.06
CA THR A 3 23.35 -1.04 22.05
C THR A 3 22.86 -2.47 22.21
N MET A 4 21.56 -2.66 22.44
CA MET A 4 20.98 -3.99 22.58
C MET A 4 21.28 -4.79 21.28
N PRO A 5 21.92 -5.96 21.35
CA PRO A 5 22.30 -6.76 20.18
C PRO A 5 21.14 -7.12 19.23
N GLN A 6 19.90 -6.96 19.69
CA GLN A 6 18.68 -7.36 19.00
C GLN A 6 18.22 -6.38 17.90
N ILE A 7 18.60 -5.09 17.98
CA ILE A 7 18.10 -4.06 17.06
C ILE A 7 18.85 -4.10 15.70
N SER A 8 20.13 -4.49 15.70
CA SER A 8 20.94 -4.54 14.48
C SER A 8 20.51 -5.66 13.50
N THR A 9 19.79 -6.68 13.98
CA THR A 9 19.21 -7.76 13.19
C THR A 9 17.74 -7.56 12.86
N THR A 10 17.13 -6.45 13.30
CA THR A 10 15.71 -6.15 13.11
C THR A 10 15.45 -5.55 11.72
N LEU A 11 14.37 -6.00 11.08
CA LEU A 11 13.80 -5.40 9.88
C LEU A 11 12.52 -4.65 10.25
N ALA A 12 12.44 -3.36 9.91
CA ALA A 12 11.22 -2.58 10.04
C ALA A 12 10.49 -2.48 8.69
N TYR A 13 9.19 -2.75 8.68
CA TYR A 13 8.31 -2.43 7.56
C TYR A 13 7.54 -1.14 7.86
N VAL A 14 7.60 -0.18 6.94
CA VAL A 14 6.91 1.11 7.04
C VAL A 14 5.82 1.17 5.97
N SER A 15 4.57 1.31 6.44
CA SER A 15 3.40 1.57 5.60
C SER A 15 2.79 2.90 6.02
N ALA A 16 2.66 3.82 5.07
CA ALA A 16 2.21 5.20 5.32
C ALA A 16 1.47 5.76 4.10
N ALA A 17 1.07 7.03 4.17
CA ALA A 17 0.43 7.83 3.12
C ALA A 17 -1.03 7.51 2.78
N GLY A 18 -1.48 6.25 2.73
CA GLY A 18 -2.84 5.93 2.24
C GLY A 18 -3.96 6.78 2.86
N ASN A 19 -3.94 6.95 4.19
CA ASN A 19 -4.90 7.77 4.93
C ASN A 19 -4.78 9.27 4.64
N ASP A 20 -3.58 9.80 4.44
CA ASP A 20 -3.31 11.20 4.09
C ASP A 20 -4.01 11.57 2.77
N TYR A 21 -3.92 10.70 1.77
CA TYR A 21 -4.59 10.88 0.48
C TYR A 21 -6.11 10.71 0.59
N MET A 22 -6.59 9.71 1.32
CA MET A 22 -8.04 9.54 1.53
C MET A 22 -8.65 10.75 2.22
N TYR A 23 -8.00 11.28 3.24
CA TYR A 23 -8.43 12.50 3.91
C TYR A 23 -8.40 13.71 2.98
N TYR A 24 -7.34 13.86 2.19
CA TYR A 24 -7.23 14.95 1.22
C TYR A 24 -8.38 14.91 0.20
N LEU A 25 -8.62 13.75 -0.42
CA LEU A 25 -9.65 13.53 -1.44
C LEU A 25 -11.08 13.66 -0.88
N ALA A 26 -11.30 13.34 0.40
CA ALA A 26 -12.59 13.55 1.05
C ALA A 26 -12.92 15.04 1.29
N LYS A 27 -11.89 15.90 1.33
CA LYS A 27 -12.04 17.34 1.64
C LYS A 27 -11.89 18.25 0.44
N HIS A 28 -11.30 17.76 -0.65
CA HIS A 28 -10.96 18.57 -1.81
C HIS A 28 -11.32 17.83 -3.09
N SER A 29 -11.75 18.59 -4.10
CA SER A 29 -11.85 18.10 -5.46
C SER A 29 -10.47 17.72 -5.99
N ILE A 30 -10.44 16.72 -6.89
CA ILE A 30 -9.24 16.28 -7.58
C ILE A 30 -8.76 17.42 -8.51
N THR A 31 -7.79 18.19 -8.02
CA THR A 31 -7.25 19.39 -8.69
C THR A 31 -5.73 19.38 -8.60
N LEU A 32 -5.07 20.24 -9.37
CA LEU A 32 -3.60 20.38 -9.36
C LEU A 32 -3.04 20.81 -7.98
N ASN A 33 -3.88 21.28 -7.05
CA ASN A 33 -3.44 21.62 -5.70
C ASN A 33 -2.82 20.44 -4.93
N ILE A 34 -3.18 19.21 -5.30
CA ILE A 34 -2.59 18.01 -4.69
C ILE A 34 -1.08 17.93 -4.95
N LEU A 35 -0.57 18.56 -6.01
CA LEU A 35 0.87 18.61 -6.32
C LEU A 35 1.68 19.36 -5.25
N PHE A 36 1.05 20.24 -4.46
CA PHE A 36 1.70 20.89 -3.30
C PHE A 36 1.59 20.07 -2.02
N PHE A 37 0.67 19.11 -1.98
CA PHE A 37 0.46 18.22 -0.85
C PHE A 37 1.39 17.00 -0.89
N ILE A 38 1.52 16.38 -2.07
CA ILE A 38 2.32 15.15 -2.28
C ILE A 38 3.76 15.29 -1.74
N PRO A 39 4.53 16.36 -2.02
CA PRO A 39 5.89 16.50 -1.50
C PRO A 39 5.94 16.59 0.02
N LYS A 40 4.91 17.14 0.69
CA LYS A 40 4.86 17.23 2.15
C LYS A 40 4.70 15.85 2.79
N VAL A 41 3.87 14.99 2.19
CA VAL A 41 3.70 13.60 2.64
C VAL A 41 5.02 12.84 2.50
N VAL A 42 5.68 12.94 1.35
CA VAL A 42 6.97 12.25 1.11
C VAL A 42 8.08 12.78 2.03
N ASP A 43 8.16 14.09 2.25
CA ASP A 43 9.11 14.68 3.20
C ASP A 43 8.90 14.15 4.62
N GLN A 44 7.64 14.01 5.06
CA GLN A 44 7.34 13.43 6.36
C GLN A 44 7.72 11.94 6.44
N ILE A 45 7.49 11.16 5.38
CA ILE A 45 7.94 9.76 5.32
C ILE A 45 9.47 9.71 5.44
N SER A 46 10.19 10.54 4.68
CA SER A 46 11.66 10.60 4.72
C SER A 46 12.19 10.90 6.13
N LYS A 47 11.61 11.89 6.83
CA LYS A 47 11.94 12.20 8.23
C LYS A 47 11.67 11.03 9.17
N ASN A 48 10.57 10.30 8.98
CA ASN A 48 10.24 9.13 9.78
C ASN A 48 11.24 7.99 9.54
N LEU A 49 11.65 7.75 8.30
CA LEU A 49 12.67 6.75 7.96
C LEU A 49 14.01 7.07 8.63
N LEU A 50 14.47 8.32 8.53
CA LEU A 50 15.67 8.78 9.23
C LEU A 50 15.54 8.57 10.73
N ARG A 51 14.39 8.91 11.32
CA ARG A 51 14.16 8.73 12.76
C ARG A 51 14.24 7.27 13.19
N ILE A 52 13.73 6.34 12.38
CA ILE A 52 13.83 4.90 12.63
C ILE A 52 15.30 4.44 12.58
N GLN A 53 16.11 4.97 11.64
CA GLN A 53 17.55 4.70 11.59
C GLN A 53 18.30 5.23 12.81
N GLU A 54 17.98 6.45 13.26
CA GLU A 54 18.56 7.04 14.48
C GLU A 54 18.25 6.23 15.76
N LEU A 55 17.16 5.47 15.77
CA LEU A 55 16.82 4.52 16.84
C LEU A 55 17.62 3.20 16.77
N GLY A 56 18.43 3.02 15.73
CA GLY A 56 19.36 1.89 15.56
C GLY A 56 18.89 0.81 14.58
N VAL A 57 17.73 0.97 13.93
CA VAL A 57 17.21 -0.01 12.95
C VAL A 57 17.90 0.20 11.61
N LYS A 58 18.69 -0.79 11.18
CA LYS A 58 19.55 -0.68 9.98
C LYS A 58 18.87 -1.12 8.67
N LYS A 59 17.87 -2.01 8.76
CA LYS A 59 17.17 -2.59 7.63
C LYS A 59 15.72 -2.11 7.65
N ILE A 60 15.35 -1.28 6.68
CA ILE A 60 14.00 -0.75 6.57
C ILE A 60 13.44 -1.09 5.19
N VAL A 61 12.19 -1.54 5.16
CA VAL A 61 11.40 -1.69 3.95
C VAL A 61 10.26 -0.71 4.02
N VAL A 62 10.17 0.21 3.08
CA VAL A 62 9.04 1.14 2.95
C VAL A 62 8.19 0.74 1.76
N GLY A 63 6.89 0.57 1.96
CA GLY A 63 5.95 0.38 0.85
C GLY A 63 5.82 1.67 0.05
N ASP A 64 5.94 1.58 -1.27
CA ASP A 64 5.45 2.67 -2.11
C ASP A 64 3.91 2.73 -2.05
N LEU A 65 3.34 3.82 -2.55
CA LEU A 65 1.89 4.02 -2.50
C LEU A 65 1.22 3.03 -3.47
N PRO A 66 0.33 2.13 -2.99
CA PRO A 66 -0.45 1.25 -3.85
C PRO A 66 -1.34 2.07 -4.81
N PRO A 67 -1.90 1.46 -5.87
CA PRO A 67 -2.70 2.17 -6.87
C PRO A 67 -4.04 2.62 -6.27
N LEU A 68 -4.05 3.79 -5.61
CA LEU A 68 -5.25 4.39 -5.03
C LEU A 68 -6.32 4.67 -6.09
N ASP A 69 -5.93 4.82 -7.34
CA ASP A 69 -6.81 4.94 -8.50
C ASP A 69 -7.68 3.71 -8.74
N CYS A 70 -7.28 2.54 -8.22
CA CYS A 70 -7.95 1.26 -8.42
C CYS A 70 -8.72 0.75 -7.18
N ILE A 71 -8.80 1.51 -6.08
CA ILE A 71 -9.61 1.09 -4.94
C ILE A 71 -11.10 1.26 -5.24
N PRO A 72 -12.00 0.41 -4.71
CA PRO A 72 -13.42 0.48 -5.05
C PRO A 72 -14.10 1.81 -4.71
N LEU A 73 -13.62 2.53 -3.70
CA LEU A 73 -14.08 3.89 -3.40
C LEU A 73 -13.96 4.84 -4.61
N ILE A 74 -12.91 4.68 -5.43
CA ILE A 74 -12.67 5.46 -6.63
C ILE A 74 -13.38 4.84 -7.84
N THR A 75 -13.25 3.53 -8.03
CA THR A 75 -13.77 2.84 -9.22
C THR A 75 -15.30 2.68 -9.20
N ASN A 76 -15.97 2.94 -8.07
CA ASN A 76 -17.44 3.01 -8.01
C ASN A 76 -18.03 3.97 -9.06
N SER A 77 -17.32 5.07 -9.37
CA SER A 77 -17.72 6.02 -10.42
C SER A 77 -17.78 5.42 -11.83
N SER A 78 -17.03 4.34 -12.07
CA SER A 78 -17.01 3.57 -13.32
C SER A 78 -17.74 2.23 -13.19
N SER A 79 -18.62 2.06 -12.18
CA SER A 79 -19.26 0.77 -11.87
C SER A 79 -18.25 -0.37 -11.67
N PHE A 80 -17.11 -0.06 -11.04
CA PHE A 80 -16.02 -0.99 -10.75
C PHE A 80 -15.35 -1.60 -12.00
N THR A 81 -15.34 -0.88 -13.12
CA THR A 81 -14.76 -1.38 -14.37
C THR A 81 -13.39 -0.80 -14.70
N GLN A 82 -13.08 0.40 -14.21
CA GLN A 82 -11.87 1.14 -14.59
C GLN A 82 -11.27 1.92 -13.42
N CYS A 83 -9.94 1.91 -13.34
CA CYS A 83 -9.17 2.77 -12.45
C CYS A 83 -9.13 4.22 -12.96
N ASN A 84 -8.89 5.17 -12.07
CA ASN A 84 -8.87 6.59 -12.40
C ASN A 84 -7.48 7.09 -12.85
N ALA A 85 -7.32 7.37 -14.14
CA ALA A 85 -6.03 7.80 -14.71
C ALA A 85 -5.44 9.10 -14.10
N ILE A 86 -6.26 10.02 -13.60
CA ILE A 86 -5.77 11.26 -12.98
C ILE A 86 -5.17 10.96 -11.61
N ILE A 87 -5.83 10.11 -10.80
CA ILE A 87 -5.30 9.69 -9.50
C ILE A 87 -4.02 8.88 -9.68
N ASP A 88 -3.93 8.06 -10.71
CA ASP A 88 -2.73 7.28 -11.04
C ASP A 88 -1.50 8.19 -11.23
N ILE A 89 -1.67 9.32 -11.95
CA ILE A 89 -0.58 10.31 -12.13
C ILE A 89 -0.08 10.83 -10.77
N PHE A 90 -0.96 11.08 -9.81
CA PHE A 90 -0.58 11.55 -8.48
C PHE A 90 0.10 10.47 -7.64
N VAL A 91 -0.33 9.22 -7.75
CA VAL A 91 0.30 8.06 -7.11
C VAL A 91 1.71 7.85 -7.68
N LEU A 92 1.86 7.88 -9.01
CA LEU A 92 3.16 7.80 -9.67
C LEU A 92 4.09 8.94 -9.25
N PHE A 93 3.58 10.17 -9.16
CA PHE A 93 4.36 11.31 -8.70
C PHE A 93 4.85 11.12 -7.25
N HIS A 94 4.00 10.60 -6.35
CA HIS A 94 4.43 10.22 -5.00
C HIS A 94 5.58 9.20 -5.05
N ASN A 95 5.41 8.11 -5.80
CA ASN A 95 6.37 7.00 -5.81
C ASN A 95 7.71 7.41 -6.41
N VAL A 96 7.73 8.31 -7.40
CA VAL A 96 8.96 8.92 -7.92
C VAL A 96 9.67 9.77 -6.84
N LEU A 97 8.93 10.63 -6.13
CA LEU A 97 9.52 11.45 -5.07
C LEU A 97 10.02 10.62 -3.88
N LEU A 98 9.30 9.55 -3.52
CA LEU A 98 9.72 8.60 -2.49
C LEU A 98 11.02 7.90 -2.91
N THR A 99 11.10 7.41 -4.14
CA THR A 99 12.31 6.79 -4.70
C THR A 99 13.51 7.72 -4.64
N ASN A 100 13.33 8.98 -5.04
CA ASN A 100 14.39 9.99 -4.97
C ASN A 100 14.83 10.27 -3.51
N SER A 101 13.87 10.35 -2.58
CA SER A 101 14.13 10.60 -1.16
C SER A 101 14.89 9.43 -0.51
N VAL A 102 14.47 8.19 -0.77
CA VAL A 102 15.15 6.98 -0.30
C VAL A 102 16.56 6.86 -0.89
N THR A 103 16.71 7.15 -2.19
CA THR A 103 18.03 7.14 -2.85
C THR A 103 18.99 8.15 -2.20
N LYS A 104 18.49 9.34 -1.86
CA LYS A 104 19.28 10.36 -1.15
C LYS A 104 19.64 9.89 0.27
N LEU A 105 18.67 9.39 1.03
CA LEU A 105 18.87 8.90 2.39
C LEU A 105 19.92 7.79 2.47
N ASN A 106 19.87 6.81 1.57
CA ASN A 106 20.85 5.71 1.52
C ASN A 106 22.27 6.19 1.17
N LYS A 107 22.42 7.26 0.37
CA LYS A 107 23.74 7.85 0.09
C LYS A 107 24.35 8.54 1.31
N GLU A 108 23.51 9.17 2.13
CA GLU A 108 23.96 9.95 3.29
C GLU A 108 24.26 9.06 4.51
N GLN A 109 23.44 8.04 4.78
CA GLN A 109 23.51 7.26 6.03
C GLN A 109 24.26 5.91 5.92
N ARG A 110 24.62 5.44 4.71
CA ARG A 110 25.20 4.10 4.46
C ARG A 110 24.36 2.90 4.93
N ASP A 111 23.10 3.14 5.26
CA ASP A 111 22.11 2.12 5.65
C ASP A 111 21.29 1.65 4.44
N GLN A 112 20.46 0.62 4.64
CA GLN A 112 19.66 -0.01 3.59
C GLN A 112 18.17 0.22 3.82
N VAL A 113 17.63 1.30 3.25
CA VAL A 113 16.20 1.45 3.02
C VAL A 113 15.85 0.89 1.64
N LEU A 114 14.94 -0.08 1.60
CA LEU A 114 14.42 -0.65 0.36
C LEU A 114 12.97 -0.22 0.14
N ILE A 115 12.60 -0.05 -1.12
CA ILE A 115 11.22 0.21 -1.52
C ILE A 115 10.56 -1.11 -1.89
N LEU A 116 9.42 -1.40 -1.28
CA LEU A 116 8.54 -2.49 -1.67
C LEU A 116 7.56 -1.97 -2.73
N ASP A 117 7.68 -2.49 -3.96
CA ASP A 117 6.89 -2.10 -5.13
C ASP A 117 5.46 -2.67 -5.05
N LEU A 118 4.64 -2.05 -4.20
CA LEU A 118 3.23 -2.37 -4.06
C LEU A 118 2.46 -1.87 -5.27
N HIS A 119 2.79 -0.70 -5.81
CA HIS A 119 2.08 -0.13 -6.95
C HIS A 119 2.00 -1.08 -8.14
N ASN A 120 3.14 -1.56 -8.64
CA ASN A 120 3.16 -2.43 -9.82
C ASN A 120 2.65 -3.83 -9.48
N SER A 121 2.92 -4.33 -8.27
CA SER A 121 2.42 -5.65 -7.82
C SER A 121 0.89 -5.68 -7.79
N PHE A 122 0.24 -4.66 -7.23
CA PHE A 122 -1.22 -4.55 -7.26
C PHE A 122 -1.74 -4.44 -8.70
N LYS A 123 -1.16 -3.56 -9.52
CA LYS A 123 -1.59 -3.41 -10.93
C LYS A 123 -1.43 -4.70 -11.73
N SER A 124 -0.35 -5.46 -11.50
CA SER A 124 -0.12 -6.76 -12.12
C SER A 124 -1.21 -7.76 -11.74
N VAL A 125 -1.56 -7.85 -10.45
CA VAL A 125 -2.64 -8.74 -10.01
C VAL A 125 -3.99 -8.30 -10.56
N ILE A 126 -4.33 -7.01 -10.50
CA ILE A 126 -5.62 -6.51 -11.00
C ILE A 126 -5.77 -6.83 -12.50
N LYS A 127 -4.73 -6.55 -13.29
CA LYS A 127 -4.71 -6.84 -14.73
C LYS A 127 -4.80 -8.34 -15.04
N ASN A 128 -4.14 -9.18 -14.23
CA ASN A 128 -4.02 -10.63 -14.46
C ASN A 128 -4.78 -11.44 -13.40
N SER A 129 -5.91 -10.93 -12.91
CA SER A 129 -6.62 -11.45 -11.72
C SER A 129 -7.09 -12.90 -11.89
N SER A 130 -7.40 -13.32 -13.12
CA SER A 130 -7.75 -14.71 -13.43
C SER A 130 -6.65 -15.71 -13.05
N ASN A 131 -5.37 -15.33 -13.14
CA ASN A 131 -4.24 -16.19 -12.73
C ASN A 131 -4.24 -16.49 -11.22
N TYR A 132 -5.00 -15.72 -10.45
CA TYR A 132 -5.12 -15.83 -9.00
C TYR A 132 -6.48 -16.39 -8.55
N ASN A 133 -7.30 -16.86 -9.49
CA ASN A 133 -8.71 -17.22 -9.24
C ASN A 133 -9.52 -16.05 -8.65
N ILE A 134 -9.16 -14.83 -9.00
CA ILE A 134 -9.83 -13.62 -8.54
C ILE A 134 -10.78 -13.14 -9.62
N GLN A 135 -12.03 -12.92 -9.25
CA GLN A 135 -13.07 -12.39 -10.14
C GLN A 135 -13.38 -10.94 -9.77
N ASN A 136 -13.66 -10.11 -10.77
CA ASN A 136 -14.04 -8.70 -10.60
C ASN A 136 -13.09 -7.96 -9.63
N PRO A 137 -11.80 -7.82 -9.95
CA PRO A 137 -10.76 -7.40 -9.01
C PRO A 137 -10.92 -5.97 -8.47
N LEU A 138 -11.87 -5.19 -9.00
CA LEU A 138 -12.18 -3.82 -8.58
C LEU A 138 -13.48 -3.74 -7.77
N THR A 139 -14.23 -4.84 -7.63
CA THR A 139 -15.51 -4.87 -6.91
C THR A 139 -15.26 -5.23 -5.44
N PRO A 140 -15.84 -4.48 -4.48
CA PRO A 140 -15.72 -4.79 -3.06
C PRO A 140 -16.62 -5.97 -2.69
N CYS A 141 -16.15 -6.88 -1.85
CA CYS A 141 -16.97 -8.00 -1.38
C CYS A 141 -18.00 -7.57 -0.33
N CYS A 142 -17.65 -6.62 0.53
CA CYS A 142 -18.45 -6.19 1.66
C CYS A 142 -18.83 -4.72 1.52
N VAL A 143 -20.13 -4.45 1.47
CA VAL A 143 -20.68 -3.10 1.28
C VAL A 143 -21.90 -2.88 2.16
N GLY A 144 -22.21 -1.61 2.46
CA GLY A 144 -23.47 -1.25 3.10
C GLY A 144 -24.67 -1.66 2.26
N VAL A 145 -25.82 -1.87 2.91
CA VAL A 145 -27.10 -2.10 2.21
C VAL A 145 -27.61 -0.86 1.47
N SER A 146 -27.12 0.31 1.85
CA SER A 146 -27.30 1.61 1.19
C SER A 146 -26.04 2.46 1.42
N GLY A 147 -25.96 3.63 0.76
CA GLY A 147 -24.82 4.55 0.90
C GLY A 147 -24.66 5.19 2.29
N GLU A 148 -25.62 4.99 3.19
CA GLU A 148 -25.54 5.45 4.59
C GLU A 148 -24.73 4.49 5.48
N TYR A 149 -24.54 3.25 5.04
CA TYR A 149 -23.90 2.19 5.81
C TYR A 149 -22.61 1.73 5.15
N ASN A 150 -21.70 1.20 5.96
CA ASN A 150 -20.43 0.65 5.51
C ASN A 150 -20.39 -0.86 5.75
N CYS A 151 -19.34 -1.52 5.24
CA CYS A 151 -19.05 -2.88 5.63
C CYS A 151 -18.96 -2.99 7.16
N GLY A 152 -19.69 -3.94 7.74
CA GLY A 152 -19.71 -4.16 9.20
C GLY A 152 -20.63 -3.24 9.99
N SER A 153 -21.39 -2.33 9.35
CA SER A 153 -22.39 -1.52 10.05
C SER A 153 -23.49 -2.39 10.67
N VAL A 154 -23.69 -2.23 11.98
CA VAL A 154 -24.76 -2.86 12.76
C VAL A 154 -25.47 -1.77 13.55
N VAL A 155 -26.80 -1.69 13.44
CA VAL A 155 -27.61 -0.72 14.18
C VAL A 155 -27.98 -1.27 15.57
N ASP A 156 -28.49 -0.42 16.46
CA ASP A 156 -28.68 -0.72 17.89
C ASP A 156 -29.48 -2.00 18.19
N ASN A 157 -30.41 -2.38 17.31
CA ASN A 157 -31.20 -3.61 17.45
C ASN A 157 -30.47 -4.89 16.99
N GLY A 158 -29.18 -4.79 16.62
CA GLY A 158 -28.36 -5.90 16.12
C GLY A 158 -28.52 -6.21 14.63
N GLU A 159 -29.36 -5.46 13.90
CA GLU A 159 -29.55 -5.67 12.46
C GLU A 159 -28.29 -5.30 11.67
N LYS A 160 -27.83 -6.23 10.84
CA LYS A 160 -26.69 -6.03 9.93
C LYS A 160 -27.13 -5.16 8.76
N LYS A 161 -26.48 -4.01 8.59
CA LYS A 161 -26.71 -3.08 7.46
C LYS A 161 -25.61 -3.17 6.41
N TYR A 162 -25.09 -4.38 6.19
CA TYR A 162 -24.11 -4.68 5.17
C TYR A 162 -24.41 -6.02 4.49
N LYS A 163 -23.90 -6.18 3.28
CA LYS A 163 -23.90 -7.43 2.52
C LYS A 163 -22.47 -7.86 2.29
N VAL A 164 -22.26 -9.17 2.24
CA VAL A 164 -21.00 -9.80 1.84
C VAL A 164 -21.30 -10.57 0.55
N CYS A 165 -20.36 -10.53 -0.40
CA CYS A 165 -20.44 -11.24 -1.66
C CYS A 165 -20.46 -12.76 -1.46
N ASP A 166 -20.94 -13.50 -2.45
CA ASP A 166 -21.10 -14.95 -2.35
C ASP A 166 -19.76 -15.70 -2.21
N GLU A 167 -18.70 -15.18 -2.85
CA GLU A 167 -17.38 -15.82 -2.90
C GLU A 167 -16.28 -14.92 -2.30
N PRO A 168 -16.25 -14.71 -0.96
CA PRO A 168 -15.28 -13.80 -0.33
C PRO A 168 -13.82 -14.27 -0.45
N LYS A 169 -13.60 -15.56 -0.72
CA LYS A 169 -12.27 -16.15 -0.90
C LYS A 169 -11.66 -15.89 -2.29
N SER A 170 -12.47 -15.43 -3.26
CA SER A 170 -12.02 -15.08 -4.62
C SER A 170 -12.16 -13.58 -4.93
N ALA A 171 -12.62 -12.77 -3.97
CA ALA A 171 -12.65 -11.32 -4.12
C ALA A 171 -11.25 -10.71 -3.91
N PHE A 172 -10.89 -9.69 -4.69
CA PHE A 172 -9.64 -8.94 -4.45
C PHE A 172 -9.79 -7.96 -3.29
N TYR A 173 -10.86 -7.15 -3.29
CA TYR A 173 -11.16 -6.17 -2.25
C TYR A 173 -12.20 -6.69 -1.26
N TRP A 174 -11.91 -6.53 0.03
CA TRP A 174 -12.85 -6.83 1.10
C TRP A 174 -13.89 -5.74 1.21
N ASP A 175 -13.47 -4.49 1.40
CA ASP A 175 -14.34 -3.31 1.47
C ASP A 175 -13.94 -2.31 0.37
N VAL A 176 -14.37 -1.05 0.50
CA VAL A 176 -14.11 -0.02 -0.51
C VAL A 176 -12.65 0.46 -0.58
N VAL A 177 -11.76 -0.03 0.28
CA VAL A 177 -10.35 0.36 0.36
C VAL A 177 -9.42 -0.86 0.45
N HIS A 178 -9.76 -1.83 1.30
CA HIS A 178 -8.81 -2.85 1.75
C HIS A 178 -8.92 -4.15 0.95
N PRO A 179 -7.79 -4.77 0.55
CA PRO A 179 -7.79 -6.10 -0.05
C PRO A 179 -8.26 -7.19 0.92
N THR A 180 -8.80 -8.28 0.38
CA THR A 180 -9.02 -9.53 1.12
C THR A 180 -7.70 -10.24 1.39
N GLN A 181 -7.76 -11.33 2.16
CA GLN A 181 -6.64 -12.27 2.28
C GLN A 181 -6.19 -12.82 0.91
N ALA A 182 -7.12 -13.09 -0.02
CA ALA A 182 -6.80 -13.56 -1.36
C ALA A 182 -6.08 -12.48 -2.19
N GLY A 183 -6.56 -11.23 -2.11
CA GLY A 183 -5.92 -10.08 -2.73
C GLY A 183 -4.48 -9.89 -2.24
N TRP A 184 -4.27 -9.86 -0.91
CA TRP A 184 -2.92 -9.76 -0.33
C TRP A 184 -2.01 -10.94 -0.70
N LYS A 185 -2.54 -12.17 -0.71
CA LYS A 185 -1.76 -13.35 -1.13
C LYS A 185 -1.31 -13.23 -2.59
N ALA A 186 -2.17 -12.76 -3.47
CA ALA A 186 -1.82 -12.54 -4.88
C ALA A 186 -0.75 -11.45 -5.04
N VAL A 187 -0.90 -10.32 -4.34
CA VAL A 187 0.11 -9.23 -4.36
C VAL A 187 1.45 -9.72 -3.83
N PHE A 188 1.45 -10.48 -2.75
CA PHE A 188 2.67 -11.05 -2.18
C PHE A 188 3.37 -12.02 -3.15
N ASN A 189 2.61 -12.82 -3.91
CA ASN A 189 3.18 -13.68 -4.95
C ASN A 189 3.87 -12.87 -6.07
N GLU A 190 3.31 -11.73 -6.47
CA GLU A 190 3.96 -10.82 -7.43
C GLU A 190 5.23 -10.18 -6.84
N LEU A 191 5.18 -9.73 -5.59
CA LEU A 191 6.36 -9.20 -4.89
C LEU A 191 7.51 -10.20 -4.80
N GLN A 192 7.20 -11.49 -4.59
CA GLN A 192 8.21 -12.56 -4.59
C GLN A 192 8.85 -12.78 -5.96
N ARG A 193 8.10 -12.60 -7.05
CA ARG A 193 8.62 -12.74 -8.43
C ARG A 193 9.52 -11.58 -8.82
N ASN A 194 9.23 -10.37 -8.34
CA ASN A 194 9.93 -9.13 -8.73
C ASN A 194 11.26 -8.90 -7.97
N SER A 195 11.83 -9.94 -7.33
CA SER A 195 13.18 -9.95 -6.72
C SER A 195 13.47 -8.96 -5.58
N ALA A 196 12.57 -8.02 -5.24
CA ALA A 196 12.79 -7.04 -4.17
C ALA A 196 13.05 -7.69 -2.79
N LEU A 197 12.58 -8.92 -2.58
CA LEU A 197 12.80 -9.69 -1.35
C LEU A 197 14.08 -10.55 -1.37
N GLN A 198 14.71 -10.79 -2.54
CA GLN A 198 15.94 -11.60 -2.63
C GLN A 198 17.15 -10.91 -2.00
N VAL A 199 17.18 -9.57 -1.96
CA VAL A 199 18.27 -8.79 -1.36
C VAL A 199 18.48 -9.11 0.13
N PHE A 200 17.43 -9.51 0.86
CA PHE A 200 17.54 -9.93 2.26
C PHE A 200 17.99 -11.38 2.45
N TYR A 201 17.75 -12.26 1.48
CA TYR A 201 18.16 -13.66 1.57
C TYR A 201 19.64 -13.85 1.24
N GLU A 202 20.16 -13.10 0.26
CA GLU A 202 21.55 -13.27 -0.21
C GLU A 202 22.58 -12.58 0.69
N THR A 203 22.22 -11.45 1.33
CA THR A 203 23.13 -10.75 2.27
C THR A 203 23.38 -11.48 3.58
N ASN A 204 22.58 -12.50 3.91
CA ASN A 204 22.79 -13.35 5.09
C ASN A 204 23.66 -14.59 4.82
N GLN A 205 24.05 -14.89 3.57
CA GLN A 205 24.92 -16.03 3.26
C GLN A 205 26.41 -15.67 3.15
N HIS A 206 26.76 -14.38 3.05
CA HIS A 206 28.15 -13.93 2.84
C HIS A 206 28.89 -13.42 4.10
N THR A 207 28.36 -13.64 5.30
CA THR A 207 29.04 -13.29 6.57
C THR A 207 29.52 -14.51 7.38
N SER A 208 29.57 -15.69 6.76
CA SER A 208 30.08 -16.92 7.37
C SER A 208 31.31 -17.46 6.64
N TYR A 209 32.43 -16.73 6.68
CA TYR A 209 33.79 -17.27 6.52
C TYR A 209 34.78 -16.38 7.28
#